data_AF-A0A947BTT4-F1
#
_entry.id   AF-A0A947BTT4-F1
#
_cell.length_a   1.000
_cell.length_b   1.000
_cell.length_c   1.000
_cell.angle_alpha   90.00
_cell.angle_beta   90.00
_cell.angle_gamma   90.00
#
_symmetry.space_group_name_H-M   'P 1'
#
loop_
_entity.id
_entity.type
_entity.pdbx_description
1 polymer ?
#
loop_
_entity_poly.entity_id
_entity_poly.type
_entity_poly.pdbx_seq_one_letter_code
_entity_poly.pdbx_strand_id
1 'polypeptide(L)'
;QIKNNQLVMVKSRHGQICVRALVSEKQKTGNLFVPMHWNRLYASSGAVGSVVNAVTDPFSGQPQFKHTPVSVTPLSIAWQGFLLTSDSIENLSFPYWIKQKRQNVMRYEIASDQVVSDWSQLVRELFPMEGDWIEFFDNSSGYYRAALINEGRLKACLLVATDDTLPDDEWIDSLFAEQKLNDQSRISLLSGMPPGDVKPAGKTVCACFNVGINTIVDAIKNQQLVSVEAIGTALQAGTNCGSCLPELEEILKHNC
;
A
#
# COMPACT_ATOMS: atom_id res chain seq x y z
N GLN A 1 3.95 8.74 -21.15
CA GLN A 1 3.47 9.62 -20.06
C GLN A 1 3.44 8.79 -18.77
N ILE A 2 3.84 9.34 -17.63
CA ILE A 2 3.79 8.65 -16.33
C ILE A 2 2.33 8.55 -15.88
N LYS A 3 1.91 7.37 -15.43
CA LYS A 3 0.55 7.12 -14.90
C LYS A 3 0.52 7.28 -13.38
N ASN A 4 -0.66 7.54 -12.84
CA ASN A 4 -0.87 7.51 -11.40
C ASN A 4 -0.56 6.12 -10.84
N ASN A 5 -0.01 6.06 -9.63
CA ASN A 5 0.46 4.85 -8.94
C ASN A 5 1.60 4.08 -9.61
N GLN A 6 2.10 4.54 -10.77
CA GLN A 6 3.20 3.91 -11.47
C GLN A 6 4.50 4.06 -10.69
N LEU A 7 5.29 3.00 -10.62
CA LEU A 7 6.66 3.07 -10.09
C LEU A 7 7.54 3.91 -11.01
N VAL A 8 8.27 4.85 -10.41
CA VAL A 8 9.19 5.74 -11.11
C VAL A 8 10.54 5.79 -10.39
N MET A 9 11.59 5.91 -11.20
CA MET A 9 12.93 6.25 -10.72
C MET A 9 13.08 7.77 -10.75
N VAL A 10 13.40 8.36 -9.60
CA VAL A 10 13.80 9.77 -9.51
C VAL A 10 15.31 9.81 -9.32
N LYS A 11 16.01 10.48 -10.23
CA LYS A 11 17.49 10.50 -10.24
C LYS A 11 18.01 11.93 -10.26
N SER A 12 19.06 12.16 -9.49
CA SER A 12 19.88 13.37 -9.58
C SER A 12 21.34 12.98 -9.81
N ARG A 13 22.24 13.97 -9.83
CA ARG A 13 23.69 13.71 -9.83
C ARG A 13 24.19 13.09 -8.51
N HIS A 14 23.40 13.16 -7.44
CA HIS A 14 23.79 12.72 -6.09
C HIS A 14 23.35 11.30 -5.79
N GLY A 15 22.33 10.79 -6.48
CA GLY A 15 21.79 9.47 -6.23
C GLY A 15 20.46 9.26 -6.93
N GLN A 16 19.72 8.25 -6.47
CA GLN A 16 18.42 7.90 -7.00
C GLN A 16 17.52 7.29 -5.93
N ILE A 17 16.21 7.44 -6.12
CA ILE A 17 15.15 6.80 -5.33
C ILE A 17 14.12 6.16 -6.24
N CYS A 18 13.45 5.13 -5.75
CA CYS A 18 12.31 4.49 -6.40
C CYS A 18 11.04 4.73 -5.57
N VAL A 19 10.02 5.33 -6.20
CA VAL A 19 8.76 5.74 -5.53
C VAL A 19 7.57 5.55 -6.46
N ARG A 20 6.36 5.52 -5.91
CA ARG A 20 5.13 5.60 -6.71
C ARG A 20 4.76 7.03 -7.04
N ALA A 21 4.37 7.27 -8.29
CA ALA A 21 3.93 8.58 -8.76
C ALA A 21 2.48 8.85 -8.34
N LEU A 22 2.24 9.95 -7.64
CA LEU A 22 0.91 10.54 -7.49
C LEU A 22 0.76 11.67 -8.52
N VAL A 23 -0.01 11.43 -9.58
CA VAL A 23 -0.23 12.44 -10.63
C VAL A 23 -1.35 13.37 -10.19
N SER A 24 -1.07 14.66 -10.06
CA SER A 24 -2.03 15.66 -9.59
C SER A 24 -1.83 17.00 -10.29
N GLU A 25 -2.93 17.64 -10.67
CA GLU A 25 -2.95 18.99 -11.23
C GLU A 25 -2.55 20.06 -10.21
N LYS A 26 -2.58 19.74 -8.91
CA LYS A 26 -2.09 20.62 -7.83
C LYS A 26 -0.57 20.82 -7.88
N GLN A 27 0.15 19.95 -8.59
CA GLN A 27 1.60 20.02 -8.73
C GLN A 27 1.98 20.86 -9.95
N LYS A 28 2.77 21.93 -9.73
CA LYS A 28 3.24 22.80 -10.81
C LYS A 28 4.09 22.03 -11.82
N THR A 29 3.82 22.22 -13.12
CA THR A 29 4.63 21.64 -14.21
C THR A 29 6.12 21.97 -14.04
N GLY A 30 6.98 20.98 -14.28
CA GLY A 30 8.43 21.09 -14.09
C GLY A 30 8.92 21.00 -12.64
N ASN A 31 8.02 20.79 -11.68
CA ASN A 31 8.35 20.64 -10.26
C ASN A 31 7.92 19.25 -9.76
N LEU A 32 8.68 18.69 -8.82
CA LEU A 32 8.38 17.44 -8.15
C LEU A 32 8.27 17.68 -6.64
N PHE A 33 7.33 16.99 -5.99
CA PHE A 33 7.25 16.92 -4.53
C PHE A 33 7.42 15.47 -4.07
N VAL A 34 8.28 15.25 -3.09
CA VAL A 34 8.49 13.94 -2.45
C VAL A 34 8.58 14.16 -0.93
N PRO A 35 7.76 13.45 -0.12
CA PRO A 35 7.83 13.57 1.33
C PRO A 35 9.13 12.96 1.88
N MET A 36 9.67 13.55 2.96
CA MET A 36 10.96 13.15 3.55
C MET A 36 10.85 12.07 4.64
N HIS A 37 9.64 11.60 4.97
CA HIS A 37 9.40 10.70 6.11
C HIS A 37 9.85 9.24 5.90
N TRP A 38 10.31 8.88 4.70
CA TRP A 38 10.79 7.54 4.39
C TRP A 38 12.30 7.42 4.59
N ASN A 39 12.74 6.37 5.29
CA ASN A 39 14.14 6.05 5.53
C ASN A 39 14.44 4.59 5.17
N ARG A 40 15.72 4.20 5.25
CA ARG A 40 16.19 2.86 4.85
C ARG A 40 15.67 1.70 5.71
N LEU A 41 15.06 1.99 6.87
CA LEU A 41 14.40 0.97 7.70
C LEU A 41 12.99 0.62 7.18
N TYR A 42 12.36 1.56 6.46
CA TYR A 42 10.97 1.44 6.01
C TYR A 42 10.81 1.40 4.50
N ALA A 43 11.87 1.60 3.72
CA ALA A 43 11.84 1.45 2.27
C ALA A 43 13.21 1.08 1.68
N SER A 44 13.22 0.28 0.61
CA SER A 44 14.45 -0.12 -0.11
C SER A 44 15.18 1.07 -0.74
N SER A 45 14.41 2.02 -1.28
CA SER A 45 14.90 3.11 -2.11
C SER A 45 14.07 4.39 -1.93
N GLY A 46 13.48 4.62 -0.75
CA GLY A 46 12.58 5.76 -0.50
C GLY A 46 13.23 6.99 0.14
N ALA A 47 14.50 6.91 0.54
CA ALA A 47 15.17 7.98 1.29
C ALA A 47 15.51 9.19 0.40
N VAL A 48 14.59 10.17 0.31
CA VAL A 48 14.69 11.33 -0.59
C VAL A 48 15.99 12.14 -0.43
N GLY A 49 16.58 12.17 0.77
CA GLY A 49 17.86 12.85 0.99
C GLY A 49 18.99 12.37 0.06
N SER A 50 18.91 11.15 -0.47
CA SER A 50 19.89 10.60 -1.42
C SER A 50 19.88 11.28 -2.79
N VAL A 51 18.79 11.96 -3.17
CA VAL A 51 18.72 12.72 -4.43
C VAL A 51 18.96 14.21 -4.23
N VAL A 52 19.05 14.69 -3.00
CA VAL A 52 19.16 16.13 -2.67
C VAL A 52 20.62 16.56 -2.59
N ASN A 53 20.92 17.75 -3.10
CA ASN A 53 22.24 18.36 -3.04
C ASN A 53 22.65 18.71 -1.59
N ALA A 54 23.88 18.41 -1.21
CA ALA A 54 24.46 18.72 0.09
C ALA A 54 25.16 20.09 0.10
N VAL A 55 24.45 21.15 -0.32
CA VAL A 55 24.95 22.54 -0.25
C VAL A 55 24.32 23.25 0.93
N THR A 56 25.16 23.96 1.68
CA THR A 56 24.77 24.81 2.81
C THR A 56 25.04 26.28 2.51
N ASP A 57 24.24 27.15 3.11
CA ASP A 57 24.48 28.58 3.12
C ASP A 57 25.78 28.89 3.90
N PRO A 58 26.73 29.67 3.34
CA PRO A 58 28.03 29.90 3.95
C PRO A 58 28.00 30.71 5.26
N PHE A 59 26.92 31.43 5.56
CA PHE A 59 26.82 32.25 6.77
C PHE A 59 26.10 31.53 7.91
N SER A 60 24.96 30.91 7.61
CA SER A 60 24.10 30.24 8.60
C SER A 60 24.36 28.74 8.72
N GLY A 61 25.00 28.12 7.73
CA GLY A 61 25.15 26.67 7.64
C GLY A 61 23.86 25.92 7.26
N GLN A 62 22.76 26.63 6.97
CA GLN A 62 21.49 26.00 6.64
C GLN A 62 21.52 25.30 5.27
N PRO A 63 20.95 24.10 5.14
CA PRO A 63 20.99 23.33 3.90
C PRO A 63 19.97 23.78 2.84
N GLN A 64 20.33 23.66 1.55
CA GLN A 64 19.48 23.99 0.41
C GLN A 64 18.68 22.76 -0.10
N PHE A 65 17.63 22.37 0.63
CA PHE A 65 16.88 21.13 0.29
C PHE A 65 15.88 21.24 -0.86
N LYS A 66 15.49 22.45 -1.27
CA LYS A 66 14.36 22.67 -2.21
C LYS A 66 14.78 22.96 -3.65
N HIS A 67 16.07 22.85 -3.96
CA HIS A 67 16.60 23.25 -5.27
C HIS A 67 17.63 22.23 -5.79
N THR A 68 17.16 21.02 -6.09
CA THR A 68 17.96 19.99 -6.76
C THR A 68 17.28 19.56 -8.05
N PRO A 69 17.91 19.76 -9.22
CA PRO A 69 17.41 19.22 -10.48
C PRO A 69 17.40 17.70 -10.47
N VAL A 70 16.29 17.11 -10.92
CA VAL A 70 16.10 15.66 -11.02
C VAL A 70 15.48 15.29 -12.36
N SER A 71 15.71 14.06 -12.80
CA SER A 71 14.92 13.41 -13.86
C SER A 71 14.00 12.36 -13.25
N VAL A 72 12.86 12.12 -13.91
CA VAL A 72 11.88 11.10 -13.50
C VAL A 72 11.65 10.17 -14.69
N THR A 73 11.83 8.87 -14.48
CA THR A 73 11.64 7.85 -15.53
C THR A 73 10.69 6.76 -15.03
N PRO A 74 9.67 6.36 -15.80
CA PRO A 74 8.85 5.21 -15.43
C PRO A 74 9.68 3.94 -15.35
N LEU A 75 9.40 3.10 -14.37
CA LEU A 75 9.98 1.77 -14.25
C LEU A 75 9.00 0.74 -14.82
N SER A 76 9.55 -0.19 -15.59
CA SER A 76 8.81 -1.39 -16.01
C SER A 76 8.98 -2.43 -14.91
N ILE A 77 7.86 -2.98 -14.43
CA ILE A 77 7.85 -4.08 -13.48
C ILE A 77 7.23 -5.30 -14.17
N ALA A 78 7.70 -6.49 -13.80
CA ALA A 78 7.10 -7.75 -14.23
C ALA A 78 5.92 -8.12 -13.32
N TRP A 79 5.99 -7.72 -12.05
CA TRP A 79 4.97 -7.98 -11.05
C TRP A 79 5.08 -7.01 -9.86
N GLN A 80 3.98 -6.89 -9.12
CA GLN A 80 3.89 -6.23 -7.82
C GLN A 80 3.07 -7.08 -6.86
N GLY A 81 3.27 -6.86 -5.58
CA GLY A 81 2.57 -7.63 -4.55
C GLY A 81 2.66 -6.98 -3.19
N PHE A 82 2.02 -7.65 -2.24
CA PHE A 82 2.22 -7.35 -0.84
C PHE A 82 2.37 -8.64 -0.02
N LEU A 83 3.14 -8.50 1.05
CA LEU A 83 3.37 -9.52 2.06
C LEU A 83 2.75 -9.03 3.37
N LEU A 84 2.09 -9.93 4.09
CA LEU A 84 1.69 -9.70 5.48
C LEU A 84 2.28 -10.81 6.33
N THR A 85 2.81 -10.46 7.49
CA THR A 85 3.35 -11.46 8.43
C THR A 85 3.32 -10.92 9.85
N SER A 86 3.20 -11.81 10.83
CA SER A 86 3.27 -11.45 12.25
C SER A 86 4.66 -10.93 12.64
N ASP A 87 5.71 -11.44 11.99
CA ASP A 87 7.09 -11.17 12.33
C ASP A 87 7.76 -10.25 11.30
N SER A 88 8.84 -9.58 11.68
CA SER A 88 9.60 -8.78 10.72
C SER A 88 10.46 -9.69 9.86
N ILE A 89 10.44 -9.50 8.54
CA ILE A 89 11.40 -10.14 7.65
C ILE A 89 12.67 -9.32 7.68
N GLU A 90 13.79 -9.96 8.01
CA GLU A 90 15.11 -9.35 7.94
C GLU A 90 15.65 -9.49 6.51
N ASN A 91 16.23 -8.42 5.95
CA ASN A 91 16.93 -8.42 4.66
C ASN A 91 16.07 -8.78 3.43
N LEU A 92 14.94 -8.08 3.23
CA LEU A 92 14.19 -8.15 1.98
C LEU A 92 15.07 -7.71 0.79
N SER A 93 15.32 -8.62 -0.15
CA SER A 93 16.22 -8.39 -1.29
C SER A 93 15.52 -7.94 -2.58
N PHE A 94 14.26 -7.50 -2.48
CA PHE A 94 13.54 -6.94 -3.64
C PHE A 94 14.05 -5.54 -4.00
N PRO A 95 14.08 -5.20 -5.30
CA PRO A 95 14.55 -3.88 -5.76
C PRO A 95 13.65 -2.75 -5.24
N TYR A 96 12.35 -3.00 -5.15
CA TYR A 96 11.39 -2.10 -4.51
C TYR A 96 10.70 -2.82 -3.34
N TRP A 97 10.80 -2.23 -2.16
CA TRP A 97 9.91 -2.57 -1.05
C TRP A 97 9.63 -1.37 -0.15
N ILE A 98 8.43 -1.38 0.45
CA ILE A 98 8.00 -0.45 1.50
C ILE A 98 7.48 -1.27 2.67
N LYS A 99 7.89 -0.94 3.89
CA LYS A 99 7.48 -1.59 5.14
C LYS A 99 6.58 -0.69 5.96
N GLN A 100 5.47 -1.24 6.46
CA GLN A 100 4.52 -0.57 7.34
C GLN A 100 4.16 -1.49 8.51
N LYS A 101 4.29 -1.01 9.75
CA LYS A 101 3.74 -1.70 10.92
C LYS A 101 2.25 -1.37 11.00
N ARG A 102 1.41 -2.40 11.00
CA ARG A 102 -0.03 -2.30 11.29
C ARG A 102 -0.33 -2.96 12.64
N GLN A 103 -1.60 -2.93 13.05
CA GLN A 103 -2.02 -3.39 14.38
C GLN A 103 -1.60 -4.85 14.66
N ASN A 104 -1.86 -5.75 13.71
CA ASN A 104 -1.60 -7.19 13.88
C ASN A 104 -0.37 -7.70 13.12
N VAL A 105 0.09 -6.95 12.11
CA VAL A 105 1.07 -7.44 11.12
C VAL A 105 2.13 -6.42 10.75
N MET A 106 3.23 -6.92 10.21
CA MET A 106 4.12 -6.17 9.35
C MET A 106 3.64 -6.35 7.90
N ARG A 107 3.38 -5.24 7.23
CA ARG A 107 3.06 -5.21 5.81
C ARG A 107 4.27 -4.79 5.01
N TYR A 108 4.54 -5.51 3.93
CA TYR A 108 5.51 -5.11 2.92
C TYR A 108 4.81 -4.98 1.58
N GLU A 109 4.90 -3.82 0.96
CA GLU A 109 4.64 -3.69 -0.46
C GLU A 109 5.93 -4.02 -1.22
N ILE A 110 5.84 -4.80 -2.29
CA ILE A 110 7.00 -5.26 -3.06
C ILE A 110 6.73 -5.19 -4.56
N ALA A 111 7.78 -4.99 -5.35
CA ALA A 111 7.71 -5.08 -6.80
C ALA A 111 9.09 -5.43 -7.39
N SER A 112 9.08 -6.03 -8.57
CA SER A 112 10.30 -6.38 -9.29
C SER A 112 10.09 -6.40 -10.80
N ASP A 113 11.16 -6.18 -11.55
CA ASP A 113 11.26 -6.41 -12.99
C ASP A 113 11.69 -7.85 -13.32
N GLN A 114 12.18 -8.60 -12.34
CA GLN A 114 12.60 -9.99 -12.50
C GLN A 114 11.39 -10.92 -12.47
N VAL A 115 11.21 -11.70 -13.54
CA VAL A 115 10.19 -12.77 -13.57
C VAL A 115 10.57 -13.86 -12.57
N VAL A 116 9.59 -14.32 -11.80
CA VAL A 116 9.76 -15.43 -10.85
C VAL A 116 9.30 -16.72 -11.51
N SER A 117 10.18 -17.71 -11.60
CA SER A 117 9.87 -19.02 -12.18
C SER A 117 9.17 -19.96 -11.19
N ASP A 118 9.47 -19.82 -9.90
CA ASP A 118 8.91 -20.66 -8.83
C ASP A 118 8.50 -19.80 -7.64
N TRP A 119 7.23 -19.44 -7.61
CA TRP A 119 6.64 -18.67 -6.51
C TRP A 119 6.56 -19.46 -5.20
N SER A 120 6.37 -20.77 -5.30
CA SER A 120 6.28 -21.68 -4.17
C SER A 120 7.62 -21.77 -3.43
N GLN A 121 8.73 -21.83 -4.17
CA GLN A 121 10.07 -21.75 -3.60
C GLN A 121 10.32 -20.37 -2.97
N LEU A 122 10.06 -19.28 -3.71
CA LEU A 122 10.31 -17.92 -3.24
C LEU A 122 9.56 -17.62 -1.93
N VAL A 123 8.28 -17.99 -1.82
CA VAL A 123 7.50 -17.70 -0.62
C VAL A 123 8.02 -18.47 0.61
N ARG A 124 8.53 -19.68 0.41
CA ARG A 124 9.15 -20.50 1.48
C ARG A 124 10.49 -19.92 1.93
N GLU A 125 11.26 -19.34 1.02
CA GLU A 125 12.50 -18.62 1.35
C GLU A 125 12.22 -17.33 2.13
N LEU A 126 11.14 -16.60 1.77
CA LEU A 126 10.71 -15.40 2.52
C LEU A 126 10.20 -15.74 3.93
N PHE A 127 9.59 -16.91 4.09
CA PHE A 127 8.99 -17.35 5.35
C PHE A 127 9.53 -18.74 5.72
N PRO A 128 10.77 -18.84 6.25
CA PRO A 128 11.42 -20.10 6.60
C PRO A 128 10.83 -20.67 7.91
N MET A 129 9.54 -20.95 7.90
CA MET A 129 8.75 -21.43 9.02
C MET A 129 7.97 -22.69 8.61
N GLU A 130 7.81 -23.62 9.53
CA GLU A 130 6.96 -24.80 9.32
C GLU A 130 5.47 -24.44 9.43
N GLY A 131 4.65 -25.15 8.67
CA GLY A 131 3.19 -25.04 8.70
C GLY A 131 2.55 -25.52 7.40
N ASP A 132 1.22 -25.45 7.38
CA ASP A 132 0.39 -25.78 6.22
C ASP A 132 0.37 -24.60 5.26
N TRP A 133 0.76 -24.84 4.02
CA TRP A 133 0.64 -23.87 2.94
C TRP A 133 -0.66 -24.08 2.16
N ILE A 134 -1.38 -23.00 1.93
CA ILE A 134 -2.43 -22.93 0.91
C ILE A 134 -1.95 -21.98 -0.18
N GLU A 135 -1.99 -22.44 -1.43
CA GLU A 135 -1.42 -21.74 -2.58
C GLU A 135 -2.40 -21.74 -3.75
N PHE A 136 -2.42 -20.63 -4.49
CA PHE A 136 -3.14 -20.47 -5.73
C PHE A 136 -2.23 -19.77 -6.73
N PHE A 137 -2.14 -20.34 -7.93
CA PHE A 137 -1.42 -19.75 -9.04
C PHE A 137 -2.28 -19.82 -10.30
N ASP A 138 -2.44 -18.69 -10.97
CA ASP A 138 -3.09 -18.60 -12.26
C ASP A 138 -2.06 -18.20 -13.33
N ASN A 139 -1.61 -19.17 -14.12
CA ASN A 139 -0.64 -18.96 -15.20
C ASN A 139 -1.12 -17.95 -16.24
N SER A 140 -2.43 -17.77 -16.42
CA SER A 140 -2.98 -16.92 -17.48
C SER A 140 -2.92 -15.43 -17.13
N SER A 141 -3.17 -15.10 -15.86
CA SER A 141 -3.12 -13.72 -15.32
C SER A 141 -1.80 -13.40 -14.62
N GLY A 142 -1.02 -14.42 -14.25
CA GLY A 142 0.19 -14.28 -13.45
C GLY A 142 -0.07 -13.97 -11.98
N TYR A 143 -1.30 -14.20 -11.50
CA TYR A 143 -1.63 -14.05 -10.09
C TYR A 143 -1.05 -15.20 -9.27
N TYR A 144 -0.39 -14.85 -8.17
CA TYR A 144 0.06 -15.80 -7.18
C TYR A 144 -0.41 -15.39 -5.79
N ARG A 145 -0.90 -16.36 -5.03
CA ARG A 145 -1.35 -16.17 -3.66
C ARG A 145 -0.89 -17.34 -2.82
N ALA A 146 -0.35 -17.05 -1.66
CA ALA A 146 0.05 -18.05 -0.70
C ALA A 146 -0.25 -17.58 0.71
N ALA A 147 -0.66 -18.49 1.57
CA ALA A 147 -0.80 -18.25 3.00
C ALA A 147 -0.21 -19.42 3.78
N LEU A 148 0.61 -19.09 4.77
CA LEU A 148 1.18 -20.01 5.74
C LEU A 148 0.29 -20.06 6.98
N ILE A 149 -0.17 -21.25 7.31
CA ILE A 149 -1.03 -21.52 8.46
C ILE A 149 -0.29 -22.46 9.39
N ASN A 150 -0.11 -22.06 10.65
CA ASN A 150 0.49 -22.93 11.66
C ASN A 150 -0.42 -23.00 12.88
N GLU A 151 -0.71 -24.22 13.35
CA GLU A 151 -1.69 -24.50 14.41
C GLU A 151 -3.07 -23.85 14.16
N GLY A 152 -3.48 -23.79 12.88
CA GLY A 152 -4.73 -23.15 12.46
C GLY A 152 -4.70 -21.62 12.40
N ARG A 153 -3.59 -20.97 12.73
CA ARG A 153 -3.44 -19.50 12.71
C ARG A 153 -2.70 -19.03 11.47
N LEU A 154 -3.11 -17.90 10.90
CA LEU A 154 -2.37 -17.24 9.82
C LEU A 154 -1.04 -16.69 10.35
N LYS A 155 0.08 -17.04 9.70
CA LYS A 155 1.43 -16.61 10.07
C LYS A 155 2.07 -15.69 9.03
N ALA A 156 1.76 -15.92 7.77
CA ALA A 156 2.21 -15.10 6.66
C ALA A 156 1.29 -15.25 5.46
N CYS A 157 1.24 -14.24 4.59
CA CYS A 157 0.71 -14.38 3.25
C CYS A 157 1.48 -13.54 2.24
N LEU A 158 1.43 -13.97 0.99
CA LEU A 158 1.94 -13.25 -0.17
C LEU A 158 0.84 -13.20 -1.23
N LEU A 159 0.55 -12.00 -1.74
CA LEU A 159 -0.33 -11.80 -2.88
C LEU A 159 0.42 -11.02 -3.95
N VAL A 160 0.38 -11.52 -5.19
CA VAL A 160 1.10 -10.99 -6.34
C VAL A 160 0.16 -10.84 -7.52
N ALA A 161 0.34 -9.74 -8.26
CA ALA A 161 -0.28 -9.50 -9.54
C ALA A 161 0.72 -8.94 -10.56
N THR A 162 0.42 -9.11 -11.83
CA THR A 162 1.18 -8.52 -12.96
C THR A 162 0.65 -7.14 -13.35
N ASP A 163 -0.48 -6.72 -12.77
CA ASP A 163 -1.18 -5.47 -13.00
C ASP A 163 -1.59 -4.79 -11.67
N ASP A 164 -2.47 -3.80 -11.73
CA ASP A 164 -2.94 -3.01 -10.58
C ASP A 164 -4.16 -3.61 -9.85
N THR A 165 -4.48 -4.91 -10.05
CA THR A 165 -5.70 -5.53 -9.46
C THR A 165 -5.44 -6.26 -8.13
N LEU A 166 -4.39 -5.89 -7.40
CA LEU A 166 -4.19 -6.43 -6.05
C LEU A 166 -5.41 -6.10 -5.17
N PRO A 167 -5.90 -7.06 -4.37
CA PRO A 167 -7.05 -6.82 -3.52
C PRO A 167 -6.69 -5.87 -2.37
N ASP A 168 -7.73 -5.30 -1.75
CA ASP A 168 -7.59 -4.68 -0.44
C ASP A 168 -7.09 -5.70 0.58
N ASP A 169 -6.26 -5.25 1.50
CA ASP A 169 -5.54 -6.11 2.44
C ASP A 169 -5.94 -5.90 3.90
N GLU A 170 -6.76 -4.90 4.20
CA GLU A 170 -7.26 -4.65 5.57
C GLU A 170 -8.04 -5.85 6.13
N TRP A 171 -8.84 -6.54 5.32
CA TRP A 171 -9.55 -7.73 5.78
C TRP A 171 -8.57 -8.88 6.07
N ILE A 172 -7.47 -9.00 5.33
CA ILE A 172 -6.46 -10.04 5.56
C ILE A 172 -5.72 -9.77 6.86
N ASP A 173 -5.39 -8.50 7.15
CA ASP A 173 -4.78 -8.09 8.43
C ASP A 173 -5.62 -8.50 9.64
N SER A 174 -6.96 -8.48 9.51
CA SER A 174 -7.86 -8.87 10.59
C SER A 174 -7.79 -10.37 10.88
N LEU A 175 -7.54 -11.21 9.87
CA LEU A 175 -7.38 -12.65 10.03
C LEU A 175 -6.16 -13.05 10.89
N PHE A 176 -5.14 -12.20 10.97
CA PHE A 176 -3.98 -12.45 11.84
C PHE A 176 -4.31 -12.35 13.34
N ALA A 177 -5.42 -11.70 13.71
CA ALA A 177 -5.89 -11.67 15.09
C ALA A 177 -6.66 -12.94 15.48
N GLU A 178 -7.08 -13.76 14.51
CA GLU A 178 -7.83 -14.99 14.77
C GLU A 178 -6.95 -16.08 15.40
N GLN A 179 -7.51 -16.81 16.35
CA GLN A 179 -6.86 -17.98 16.96
C GLN A 179 -6.97 -19.22 16.10
N LYS A 180 -7.93 -19.25 15.16
CA LYS A 180 -8.09 -20.35 14.21
C LYS A 180 -8.87 -19.87 13.00
N LEU A 181 -8.29 -20.02 11.82
CA LEU A 181 -8.98 -19.77 10.55
C LEU A 181 -10.05 -20.82 10.32
N ASN A 182 -11.24 -20.37 9.92
CA ASN A 182 -12.28 -21.24 9.39
C ASN A 182 -12.07 -21.50 7.88
N ASP A 183 -12.82 -22.45 7.32
CA ASP A 183 -12.70 -22.83 5.91
C ASP A 183 -13.01 -21.68 4.94
N GLN A 184 -13.96 -20.81 5.30
CA GLN A 184 -14.31 -19.64 4.50
C GLN A 184 -13.15 -18.63 4.42
N SER A 185 -12.45 -18.38 5.51
CA SER A 185 -11.26 -17.52 5.53
C SER A 185 -10.13 -18.12 4.70
N ARG A 186 -9.95 -19.45 4.73
CA ARG A 186 -8.96 -20.16 3.89
C ARG A 186 -9.29 -20.01 2.40
N ILE A 187 -10.55 -20.16 2.01
CA ILE A 187 -11.02 -19.96 0.63
C ILE A 187 -10.80 -18.49 0.20
N SER A 188 -11.10 -17.54 1.09
CA SER A 188 -10.96 -16.11 0.86
C SER A 188 -9.52 -15.71 0.57
N LEU A 189 -8.55 -16.28 1.30
CA LEU A 189 -7.12 -16.09 1.05
C LEU A 189 -6.69 -16.56 -0.35
N LEU A 190 -7.27 -17.67 -0.85
CA LEU A 190 -7.00 -18.18 -2.19
C LEU A 190 -7.68 -17.36 -3.29
N SER A 191 -8.93 -16.96 -3.06
CA SER A 191 -9.70 -16.14 -4.01
C SER A 191 -9.26 -14.68 -4.02
N GLY A 192 -8.49 -14.23 -3.02
CA GLY A 192 -8.09 -12.84 -2.85
C GLY A 192 -9.27 -11.91 -2.59
N MET A 193 -10.40 -12.47 -2.16
CA MET A 193 -11.65 -11.75 -1.93
C MET A 193 -12.03 -11.90 -0.47
N PRO A 194 -12.53 -10.85 0.20
CA PRO A 194 -12.96 -10.93 1.57
C PRO A 194 -14.08 -11.99 1.77
N PRO A 195 -14.15 -12.63 2.95
CA PRO A 195 -15.19 -13.60 3.24
C PRO A 195 -16.58 -12.93 3.27
N GLY A 196 -17.50 -13.42 2.40
CA GLY A 196 -18.86 -12.88 2.27
C GLY A 196 -18.94 -11.62 1.38
N ASP A 197 -20.06 -10.90 1.44
CA ASP A 197 -20.27 -9.62 0.72
C ASP A 197 -19.60 -8.42 1.43
N VAL A 198 -18.52 -8.64 2.19
CA VAL A 198 -17.82 -7.56 2.91
C VAL A 198 -17.07 -6.72 1.88
N LYS A 199 -17.64 -5.58 1.49
CA LYS A 199 -16.97 -4.64 0.60
C LYS A 199 -15.77 -4.01 1.33
N PRO A 200 -14.58 -3.96 0.71
CA PRO A 200 -13.41 -3.33 1.32
C PRO A 200 -13.68 -1.86 1.60
N ALA A 201 -13.22 -1.34 2.75
CA ALA A 201 -13.46 0.05 3.16
C ALA A 201 -12.80 1.06 2.21
N GLY A 202 -11.75 0.65 1.48
CA GLY A 202 -11.02 1.49 0.53
C GLY A 202 -10.14 2.52 1.23
N LYS A 203 -9.53 3.44 0.45
CA LYS A 203 -8.65 4.50 0.97
C LYS A 203 -9.28 5.18 2.19
N THR A 204 -8.55 5.22 3.31
CA THR A 204 -8.97 5.94 4.52
C THR A 204 -9.19 7.43 4.19
N VAL A 205 -10.41 7.91 4.46
CA VAL A 205 -10.80 9.32 4.32
C VAL A 205 -10.83 10.00 5.69
N CYS A 206 -11.41 9.36 6.71
CA CYS A 206 -11.38 9.86 8.08
C CYS A 206 -10.40 9.06 8.94
N ALA A 207 -9.19 9.59 9.15
CA ALA A 207 -8.20 8.96 10.01
C ALA A 207 -8.64 8.90 11.50
N CYS A 208 -9.43 9.88 11.96
CA CYS A 208 -9.86 10.00 13.36
C CYS A 208 -10.77 8.83 13.81
N PHE A 209 -11.53 8.24 12.88
CA PHE A 209 -12.43 7.11 13.15
C PHE A 209 -12.19 5.91 12.21
N ASN A 210 -11.06 5.91 11.49
CA ASN A 210 -10.68 4.89 10.51
C ASN A 210 -11.78 4.56 9.47
N VAL A 211 -12.39 5.60 8.88
CA VAL A 211 -13.47 5.42 7.89
C VAL A 211 -12.90 5.55 6.47
N GLY A 212 -13.13 4.53 5.63
CA GLY A 212 -12.71 4.48 4.24
C GLY A 212 -13.73 5.01 3.24
N ILE A 213 -13.26 5.33 2.03
CA ILE A 213 -14.07 5.93 0.95
C ILE A 213 -15.26 5.04 0.53
N ASN A 214 -15.08 3.73 0.43
CA ASN A 214 -16.15 2.83 -0.02
C ASN A 214 -17.25 2.72 1.05
N THR A 215 -16.88 2.72 2.34
CA THR A 215 -17.84 2.76 3.44
C THR A 215 -18.69 4.03 3.39
N ILE A 216 -18.09 5.18 3.06
CA ILE A 216 -18.81 6.45 2.88
C ILE A 216 -19.75 6.38 1.68
N VAL A 217 -19.27 5.92 0.53
CA VAL A 217 -20.08 5.82 -0.70
C VAL A 217 -21.25 4.85 -0.52
N ASP A 218 -21.04 3.71 0.13
CA ASP A 218 -22.12 2.75 0.41
C ASP A 218 -23.15 3.34 1.39
N ALA A 219 -22.71 4.07 2.43
CA ALA A 219 -23.63 4.75 3.34
C ALA A 219 -24.46 5.84 2.62
N ILE A 220 -23.83 6.63 1.75
CA ILE A 220 -24.52 7.64 0.92
C ILE A 220 -25.60 6.97 0.06
N LYS A 221 -25.26 5.88 -0.63
CA LYS A 221 -26.20 5.20 -1.54
C LYS A 221 -27.32 4.47 -0.81
N ASN A 222 -27.01 3.75 0.26
CA ASN A 222 -27.99 2.92 0.97
C ASN A 222 -28.89 3.74 1.90
N GLN A 223 -28.36 4.81 2.51
CA GLN A 223 -29.09 5.65 3.47
C GLN A 223 -29.53 7.00 2.87
N GLN A 224 -29.25 7.25 1.59
CA GLN A 224 -29.61 8.47 0.86
C GLN A 224 -29.12 9.74 1.56
N LEU A 225 -27.86 9.73 2.02
CA LEU A 225 -27.26 10.85 2.74
C LEU A 225 -26.98 12.01 1.79
N VAL A 226 -27.47 13.21 2.11
CA VAL A 226 -27.36 14.41 1.25
C VAL A 226 -26.48 15.52 1.82
N SER A 227 -25.85 15.31 2.98
CA SER A 227 -24.98 16.32 3.61
C SER A 227 -23.84 15.68 4.39
N VAL A 228 -22.79 16.46 4.64
CA VAL A 228 -21.62 16.02 5.41
C VAL A 228 -22.02 15.74 6.87
N GLU A 229 -22.96 16.48 7.43
CA GLU A 229 -23.52 16.26 8.76
C GLU A 229 -24.27 14.92 8.85
N ALA A 230 -25.00 14.55 7.79
CA ALA A 230 -25.68 13.26 7.70
C ALA A 230 -24.66 12.11 7.67
N ILE A 231 -23.55 12.26 6.94
CA ILE A 231 -22.43 11.33 6.97
C ILE A 231 -21.79 11.26 8.36
N GLY A 232 -21.59 12.41 9.01
CA GLY A 232 -21.05 12.48 10.37
C GLY A 232 -21.95 11.79 11.39
N THR A 233 -23.26 11.83 11.21
CA THR A 233 -24.21 11.12 12.07
C THR A 233 -24.17 9.60 11.84
N ALA A 234 -24.05 9.16 10.58
CA ALA A 234 -24.05 7.74 10.22
C ALA A 234 -22.72 7.04 10.51
N LEU A 235 -21.59 7.72 10.26
CA LEU A 235 -20.25 7.12 10.25
C LEU A 235 -19.24 7.80 11.18
N GLN A 236 -19.63 8.86 11.91
CA GLN A 236 -18.76 9.70 12.73
C GLN A 236 -17.68 10.48 11.94
N ALA A 237 -17.49 10.20 10.66
CA ALA A 237 -16.54 10.88 9.80
C ALA A 237 -16.82 12.40 9.75
N GLY A 238 -15.78 13.21 9.97
CA GLY A 238 -15.89 14.67 9.98
C GLY A 238 -16.29 15.30 11.32
N THR A 239 -16.66 14.51 12.34
CA THR A 239 -17.20 15.05 13.61
C THR A 239 -16.15 15.37 14.69
N ASN A 240 -14.91 14.88 14.55
CA ASN A 240 -13.86 15.06 15.56
C ASN A 240 -12.85 16.15 15.16
N CYS A 241 -11.94 15.83 14.24
CA CYS A 241 -10.82 16.70 13.86
C CYS A 241 -11.09 17.58 12.63
N GLY A 242 -12.19 17.33 11.90
CA GLY A 242 -12.61 18.10 10.72
C GLY A 242 -11.71 17.99 9.47
N SER A 243 -10.56 17.32 9.54
CA SER A 243 -9.58 17.26 8.43
C SER A 243 -10.09 16.60 7.14
N CYS A 244 -11.11 15.76 7.26
CA CYS A 244 -11.72 15.02 6.16
C CYS A 244 -12.93 15.74 5.54
N LEU A 245 -13.39 16.86 6.10
CA LEU A 245 -14.60 17.57 5.61
C LEU A 245 -14.51 17.96 4.12
N PRO A 246 -13.39 18.51 3.60
CA PRO A 246 -13.29 18.86 2.18
C PRO A 246 -13.38 17.64 1.25
N GLU A 247 -12.78 16.51 1.67
CA GLU A 247 -12.81 15.26 0.90
C GLU A 247 -14.21 14.63 0.95
N LEU A 248 -14.93 14.73 2.08
CA LEU A 248 -16.33 14.31 2.21
C LEU A 248 -17.28 15.10 1.30
N GLU A 249 -17.11 16.43 1.21
CA GLU A 249 -17.89 17.27 0.29
C GLU A 249 -17.66 16.88 -1.17
N GLU A 250 -16.42 16.59 -1.53
CA GLU A 250 -16.07 16.15 -2.89
C GLU A 250 -16.69 14.78 -3.21
N ILE A 251 -16.66 13.83 -2.27
CA ILE A 251 -17.28 12.51 -2.42
C ILE A 251 -18.80 12.63 -2.58
N LEU A 252 -19.47 13.48 -1.78
CA LEU A 252 -20.91 13.74 -1.89
C LEU A 252 -21.29 14.27 -3.27
N LYS A 253 -20.55 15.25 -3.80
CA LYS A 253 -20.83 15.84 -5.13
C LYS A 253 -20.76 14.84 -6.29
N HIS A 254 -19.98 13.77 -6.14
CA HIS A 254 -19.79 12.76 -7.19
C HIS A 254 -20.68 11.52 -7.03
N ASN A 255 -21.42 11.38 -5.92
CA ASN A 255 -22.18 10.17 -5.60
C ASN A 255 -23.65 10.42 -5.22
N CYS A 256 -24.11 11.69 -5.20
CA CYS A 256 -25.51 12.09 -5.10
C CYS A 256 -26.15 12.32 -6.48
#